data_AF-A0A351USY1-F1
#
_entry.id   AF-A0A351USY1-F1
#
_cell.length_a   1.000
_cell.length_b   1.000
_cell.length_c   1.000
_cell.angle_alpha   90.00
_cell.angle_beta   90.00
_cell.angle_gamma   90.00
#
_symmetry.space_group_name_H-M   'P 1'
#
loop_
_entity.id
_entity.type
_entity.pdbx_description
1 polymer ?
#
loop_
_entity_poly.entity_id
_entity_poly.type
_entity_poly.pdbx_seq_one_letter_code
_entity_poly.pdbx_strand_id
1 'polypeptide(L)'
;CHGNICRSPMAEFLFKDLVARRGLADQFEIASAATSREEIGNPVHWGTREKLRECGISVAGKYAVQMTRADYKKYDYLLGMDQYNIRNMSRIVGSDPEGKIRRLLDFTDHPRDIADPWY
;
A
#
# COMPACT_ATOMS: atom_id res chain seq x y z
N CYS A 1 -2.65 -3.73 -0.54
CA CYS A 1 -3.73 -4.32 0.28
C CYS A 1 -4.57 -5.24 -0.61
N HIS A 2 -5.78 -5.67 -0.20
CA HIS A 2 -6.61 -6.54 -1.03
C HIS A 2 -6.96 -5.90 -2.39
N GLY A 3 -7.79 -4.85 -2.42
CA GLY A 3 -8.28 -4.23 -3.66
C GLY A 3 -7.58 -2.93 -4.11
N ASN A 4 -6.62 -2.39 -3.35
CA ASN A 4 -5.95 -1.12 -3.69
C ASN A 4 -6.86 0.11 -3.86
N ILE A 5 -7.98 0.16 -3.15
CA ILE A 5 -8.89 1.33 -3.13
C ILE A 5 -8.99 2.02 -1.77
N CYS A 6 -8.78 1.32 -0.65
CA CYS A 6 -8.89 1.89 0.70
C CYS A 6 -7.52 2.05 1.38
N ARG A 7 -7.03 0.98 2.01
CA ARG A 7 -5.88 1.01 2.93
C ARG A 7 -4.56 1.35 2.26
N SER A 8 -4.21 0.67 1.15
CA SER A 8 -2.90 0.90 0.52
C SER A 8 -2.76 2.22 -0.22
N PRO A 9 -3.80 2.78 -0.88
CA PRO A 9 -3.76 4.17 -1.33
C PRO A 9 -3.61 5.15 -0.16
N MET A 10 -4.32 4.92 0.96
CA MET A 10 -4.18 5.77 2.14
C MET A 10 -2.73 5.83 2.62
N ALA A 11 -2.10 4.66 2.77
CA ALA A 11 -0.70 4.58 3.18
C ALA A 11 0.27 5.21 2.16
N GLU A 12 0.05 4.98 0.85
CA GLU A 12 0.87 5.56 -0.22
C GLU A 12 0.92 7.08 -0.13
N PHE A 13 -0.24 7.73 -0.11
CA PHE A 13 -0.31 9.18 -0.17
C PHE A 13 0.05 9.86 1.15
N LEU A 14 -0.27 9.23 2.30
CA LEU A 14 0.21 9.71 3.59
C LEU A 14 1.74 9.63 3.67
N PHE A 15 2.35 8.54 3.20
CA PHE A 15 3.80 8.39 3.23
C PHE A 15 4.50 9.36 2.27
N LYS A 16 3.96 9.56 1.06
CA LYS A 16 4.43 10.59 0.11
C LYS A 16 4.42 11.99 0.72
N ASP A 17 3.34 12.37 1.38
CA ASP A 17 3.24 13.67 2.07
C ASP A 17 4.28 13.80 3.20
N LEU A 18 4.46 12.75 4.02
CA LEU A 18 5.44 12.74 5.11
C LEU A 18 6.89 12.88 4.61
N VAL A 19 7.28 12.16 3.56
CA VAL A 19 8.65 12.27 3.02
C VAL A 19 8.88 13.61 2.34
N ALA A 20 7.86 14.15 1.66
CA ALA A 20 7.94 15.47 1.02
C ALA A 20 8.12 16.58 2.06
N ARG A 21 7.34 16.57 3.14
CA ARG A 21 7.46 17.54 4.25
C ARG A 21 8.82 17.49 4.95
N ARG A 22 9.52 16.35 4.88
CA ARG A 22 10.87 16.18 5.42
C ARG A 22 11.99 16.47 4.41
N GLY A 23 11.66 16.87 3.17
CA GLY A 23 12.65 17.11 2.12
C GLY A 23 13.36 15.86 1.63
N LEU A 24 12.72 14.69 1.74
CA LEU A 24 13.28 13.38 1.38
C LEU A 24 12.64 12.77 0.13
N ALA A 25 11.77 13.50 -0.58
CA ALA A 25 11.00 12.94 -1.69
C ALA A 25 11.87 12.28 -2.78
N ASP A 26 13.03 12.86 -3.11
CA ASP A 26 13.93 12.35 -4.15
C ASP A 26 14.66 11.06 -3.75
N GLN A 27 14.55 10.64 -2.48
CA GLN A 27 15.18 9.42 -1.95
C GLN A 27 14.20 8.24 -1.89
N PHE A 28 12.92 8.45 -2.19
CA PHE A 28 11.88 7.43 -2.04
C PHE A 28 11.04 7.26 -3.31
N GLU A 29 10.99 6.03 -3.81
CA GLU A 29 9.95 5.61 -4.75
C GLU A 29 8.79 4.96 -3.97
N ILE A 30 7.60 5.55 -4.05
CA ILE A 30 6.43 5.11 -3.26
C ILE A 30 5.26 4.81 -4.21
N ALA A 31 4.75 3.59 -4.12
CA ALA A 31 3.57 3.14 -4.85
C ALA A 31 2.77 2.14 -4.01
N SER A 32 1.51 1.94 -4.37
CA SER A 32 0.66 0.88 -3.81
C SER A 32 -0.01 0.05 -4.89
N ALA A 33 -0.27 -1.21 -4.56
CA ALA A 33 -0.94 -2.17 -5.44
C ALA A 33 -1.87 -3.14 -4.67
N ALA A 34 -2.69 -3.84 -5.43
CA ALA A 34 -3.67 -4.83 -5.01
C ALA A 34 -3.06 -6.22 -5.02
N THR A 35 -3.49 -7.09 -4.11
CA THR A 35 -3.26 -8.53 -4.25
C THR A 35 -4.36 -9.20 -5.07
N SER A 36 -5.56 -8.63 -5.12
CA SER A 36 -6.70 -9.12 -5.91
C SER A 36 -6.81 -8.40 -7.26
N ARG A 37 -7.76 -8.83 -8.09
CA ARG A 37 -8.12 -8.20 -9.36
C ARG A 37 -9.45 -7.45 -9.34
N GLU A 38 -10.16 -7.50 -8.21
CA GLU A 38 -11.57 -7.09 -8.10
C GLU A 38 -11.80 -5.62 -8.47
N GLU A 39 -10.85 -4.76 -8.10
CA GLU A 39 -11.01 -3.31 -8.18
C GLU A 39 -10.08 -2.66 -9.23
N ILE A 40 -9.39 -3.44 -10.07
CA ILE A 40 -8.41 -2.86 -11.02
C ILE A 40 -9.06 -1.81 -11.91
N GLY A 41 -8.46 -0.63 -11.97
CA GLY A 41 -8.97 0.50 -12.73
C GLY A 41 -9.98 1.37 -11.97
N ASN A 42 -10.47 0.95 -10.79
CA ASN A 42 -11.33 1.78 -9.97
C ASN A 42 -10.52 2.88 -9.25
N PRO A 43 -11.13 4.05 -9.02
CA PRO A 43 -10.50 5.11 -8.25
C PRO A 43 -10.39 4.72 -6.76
N VAL A 44 -9.59 5.48 -6.02
CA VAL A 44 -9.53 5.39 -4.56
C VAL A 44 -10.94 5.53 -3.97
N HIS A 45 -11.25 4.68 -2.99
CA HIS A 45 -12.55 4.66 -2.32
C HIS A 45 -12.91 6.03 -1.73
N TRP A 46 -14.18 6.42 -1.83
CA TRP A 46 -14.64 7.76 -1.43
C TRP A 46 -14.27 8.09 0.04
N GLY A 47 -14.44 7.15 0.97
CA GLY A 47 -14.10 7.38 2.38
C GLY A 47 -12.60 7.58 2.61
N THR A 48 -11.74 6.93 1.82
CA THR A 48 -10.28 7.18 1.87
C THR A 48 -9.93 8.54 1.27
N ARG A 49 -10.57 8.92 0.16
CA ARG A 49 -10.40 10.24 -0.46
C ARG A 49 -10.78 11.36 0.50
N GLU A 50 -11.92 11.24 1.17
CA GLU A 50 -12.39 12.22 2.14
C GLU A 50 -11.43 12.35 3.32
N LYS A 51 -10.97 11.22 3.88
CA LYS A 51 -10.07 11.26 5.02
C LYS A 51 -8.72 11.89 4.69
N LEU A 52 -8.15 11.61 3.52
CA LEU A 52 -6.91 12.25 3.08
C LEU A 52 -7.10 13.73 2.75
N ARG A 53 -8.27 14.11 2.22
CA ARG A 53 -8.61 15.51 1.95
C ARG A 53 -8.65 16.35 3.23
N GLU A 54 -9.12 15.79 4.36
CA GLU A 54 -9.05 16.45 5.68
C GLU A 54 -7.61 16.78 6.09
N CYS A 55 -6.63 16.00 5.64
CA CYS A 55 -5.20 16.23 5.86
C CYS A 55 -4.55 17.12 4.77
N GLY A 56 -5.32 17.61 3.80
CA GLY A 56 -4.81 18.38 2.66
C GLY A 56 -4.12 17.54 1.59
N ILE A 57 -4.33 16.22 1.57
CA ILE A 57 -3.64 15.29 0.67
C ILE A 57 -4.56 14.87 -0.47
N SER A 58 -4.15 15.14 -1.71
CA SER A 58 -4.86 14.73 -2.92
C SER A 58 -4.43 13.34 -3.38
N VAL A 59 -5.40 12.55 -3.87
CA VAL A 59 -5.15 11.24 -4.51
C VAL A 59 -5.54 11.23 -5.99
N ALA A 60 -5.62 12.40 -6.61
CA ALA A 60 -5.96 12.55 -8.02
C ALA A 60 -5.00 11.71 -8.90
N GLY A 61 -5.55 11.02 -9.90
CA GLY A 61 -4.80 10.16 -10.81
C GLY A 61 -4.45 8.78 -10.24
N LYS A 62 -4.80 8.46 -8.98
CA LYS A 62 -4.64 7.10 -8.46
C LYS A 62 -5.81 6.22 -8.86
N TYR A 63 -5.46 5.12 -9.51
CA TYR A 63 -6.35 3.99 -9.80
C TYR A 63 -5.75 2.71 -9.26
N ALA A 64 -6.62 1.76 -8.91
CA ALA A 64 -6.20 0.47 -8.40
C ALA A 64 -5.46 -0.33 -9.49
N VAL A 65 -4.30 -0.86 -9.13
CA VAL A 65 -3.44 -1.70 -9.98
C VAL A 65 -3.06 -2.96 -9.23
N GLN A 66 -2.75 -4.05 -9.95
CA GLN A 66 -2.35 -5.30 -9.32
C GLN A 66 -0.84 -5.38 -9.14
N MET A 67 -0.41 -5.93 -8.00
CA MET A 67 0.98 -6.32 -7.78
C MET A 67 1.38 -7.42 -8.77
N THR A 68 2.61 -7.35 -9.24
CA THR A 68 3.24 -8.31 -10.14
C THR A 68 4.50 -8.90 -9.52
N ARG A 69 5.03 -9.96 -10.14
CA ARG A 69 6.35 -10.51 -9.75
C ARG A 69 7.49 -9.52 -9.97
N ALA A 70 7.35 -8.59 -10.93
CA ALA A 70 8.37 -7.60 -11.20
C ALA A 70 8.53 -6.60 -10.05
N ASP A 71 7.45 -6.33 -9.31
CA ASP A 71 7.49 -5.41 -8.15
C ASP A 71 8.46 -5.91 -7.07
N TYR A 72 8.61 -7.22 -6.91
CA TYR A 72 9.56 -7.78 -5.94
C TYR A 72 11.01 -7.39 -6.23
N LYS A 73 11.35 -7.28 -7.52
CA LYS A 73 12.69 -6.85 -7.95
C LYS A 73 12.86 -5.33 -7.89
N LYS A 74 11.75 -4.60 -7.90
CA LYS A 74 11.75 -3.14 -8.02
C LYS A 74 11.80 -2.44 -6.67
N TYR A 75 11.06 -2.93 -5.67
CA TYR A 75 10.93 -2.28 -4.37
C TYR A 75 11.77 -2.97 -3.30
N ASP A 76 12.36 -2.18 -2.42
CA ASP A 76 13.10 -2.67 -1.25
C ASP A 76 12.17 -3.23 -0.17
N TYR A 77 10.95 -2.69 -0.08
CA TYR A 77 9.93 -3.11 0.89
C TYR A 77 8.59 -3.35 0.20
N LEU A 78 7.94 -4.45 0.56
CA LEU A 78 6.60 -4.81 0.10
C LEU A 78 5.70 -4.95 1.32
N LEU A 79 4.89 -3.93 1.57
CA LEU A 79 4.13 -3.81 2.82
C LEU A 79 2.67 -4.24 2.66
N GLY A 80 2.30 -5.32 3.36
CA GLY A 80 0.93 -5.79 3.50
C GLY A 80 0.18 -5.09 4.65
N MET A 81 -1.14 -4.99 4.55
CA MET A 81 -1.96 -4.37 5.61
C MET A 81 -2.45 -5.38 6.64
N ASP A 82 -2.54 -6.66 6.27
CA ASP A 82 -3.00 -7.75 7.11
C ASP A 82 -2.30 -9.06 6.71
N GLN A 83 -2.48 -10.14 7.48
CA GLN A 83 -1.86 -11.43 7.15
C GLN A 83 -2.37 -12.04 5.83
N TYR A 84 -3.60 -11.75 5.43
CA TYR A 84 -4.16 -12.21 4.16
C TYR A 84 -3.40 -11.62 2.97
N ASN A 85 -3.02 -10.35 3.07
CA ASN A 85 -2.20 -9.66 2.09
C ASN A 85 -0.83 -10.33 2.02
N ILE A 86 -0.17 -10.58 3.15
CA ILE A 86 1.14 -11.25 3.19
C ILE A 86 1.09 -12.58 2.45
N ARG A 87 0.11 -13.43 2.77
CA ARG A 87 -0.06 -14.73 2.11
C ARG A 87 -0.28 -14.59 0.60
N ASN A 88 -1.10 -13.63 0.16
CA ASN A 88 -1.37 -13.44 -1.26
C ASN A 88 -0.16 -12.84 -1.99
N MET A 89 0.57 -11.92 -1.37
CA MET A 89 1.81 -11.37 -1.90
C MET A 89 2.85 -12.48 -2.09
N SER A 90 3.05 -13.34 -1.10
CA SER A 90 3.95 -14.51 -1.21
C SER A 90 3.57 -15.44 -2.36
N ARG A 91 2.27 -15.67 -2.61
CA ARG A 91 1.80 -16.44 -3.77
C ARG A 91 2.10 -15.76 -5.10
N ILE A 92 1.95 -14.43 -5.17
CA ILE A 92 2.23 -13.65 -6.37
C ILE A 92 3.73 -13.72 -6.69
N VAL A 93 4.59 -13.41 -5.71
CA VAL A 93 6.05 -13.33 -5.91
C VAL A 93 6.72 -14.70 -6.02
N GLY A 94 6.14 -15.73 -5.40
CA GLY A 94 6.67 -17.10 -5.36
C GLY A 94 7.61 -17.36 -4.18
N SER A 95 8.57 -16.47 -3.92
CA SER A 95 9.47 -16.55 -2.75
C SER A 95 9.90 -15.16 -2.28
N ASP A 96 10.32 -15.08 -1.02
CA ASP A 96 10.86 -13.86 -0.41
C ASP A 96 12.27 -14.10 0.19
N PRO A 97 13.30 -14.35 -0.65
CA PRO A 97 14.65 -14.64 -0.16
C PRO A 97 15.28 -13.46 0.60
N GLU A 98 14.87 -12.22 0.31
CA GLU A 98 15.44 -11.00 0.92
C GLU A 98 14.65 -10.52 2.14
N GLY A 99 13.53 -11.15 2.50
CA GLY A 99 12.70 -10.76 3.64
C GLY A 99 12.00 -9.40 3.47
N LYS A 100 11.65 -9.04 2.23
CA LYS A 100 11.04 -7.76 1.83
C LYS A 100 9.55 -7.67 2.17
N ILE A 101 8.86 -8.80 2.33
CA ILE A 101 7.41 -8.84 2.57
C ILE A 101 7.15 -8.76 4.08
N ARG A 102 6.57 -7.64 4.53
CA ARG A 102 6.28 -7.36 5.94
C ARG A 102 4.91 -6.71 6.10
N ARG A 103 4.31 -6.76 7.29
CA ARG A 103 3.12 -5.93 7.55
C ARG A 103 3.54 -4.52 7.90
N LEU A 104 2.72 -3.55 7.51
CA LEU A 104 3.00 -2.13 7.80
C LEU A 104 3.23 -1.87 9.30
N LEU A 105 2.43 -2.48 10.17
CA LEU A 105 2.56 -2.27 11.62
C LEU A 105 3.63 -3.13 12.30
N ASP A 106 4.31 -4.03 11.56
CA ASP A 106 5.47 -4.76 12.11
C ASP A 106 6.64 -3.83 12.47
N PHE A 107 6.62 -2.58 11.99
CA PHE A 107 7.60 -1.53 12.29
C PHE A 107 7.23 -0.66 13.51
N THR A 108 6.19 -1.03 14.26
CA THR A 108 5.71 -0.30 15.43
C THR A 108 5.82 -1.15 16.68
N ASP A 109 5.70 -0.53 17.86
CA ASP A 109 5.68 -1.25 19.16
C ASP A 109 4.43 -2.13 19.34
N HIS A 110 3.47 -2.07 18.40
CA HIS A 110 2.19 -2.78 18.46
C HIS A 110 1.90 -3.52 17.13
N PRO A 111 2.68 -4.56 16.79
CA PRO A 111 2.52 -5.30 15.55
C PRO A 111 1.15 -5.98 15.46
N ARG A 112 0.33 -5.57 14.49
CA ARG A 112 -1.02 -6.07 14.28
C ARG A 112 -1.49 -5.86 12.84
N ASP A 113 -2.65 -6.42 12.51
CA ASP A 113 -3.30 -6.19 11.22
C ASP A 113 -4.06 -4.85 11.22
N ILE A 114 -4.12 -4.21 10.06
CA ILE A 114 -4.97 -3.05 9.79
C ILE A 114 -6.29 -3.56 9.24
N ALA A 115 -7.35 -3.42 10.04
CA ALA A 115 -8.71 -3.80 9.67
C ALA A 115 -9.12 -3.18 8.33
N ASP A 116 -9.78 -3.96 7.49
CA ASP A 116 -10.25 -3.49 6.20
C ASP A 116 -11.55 -2.71 6.36
N PRO A 117 -11.58 -1.38 6.09
CA PRO A 117 -12.79 -0.57 6.29
C PRO A 117 -13.89 -0.85 5.27
N TRP A 118 -13.65 -1.75 4.31
CA TRP A 118 -14.66 -2.21 3.36
C TRP A 118 -15.66 -3.20 3.98
N TYR A 119 -15.26 -3.89 5.05
CA TYR A 119 -16.09 -4.82 5.81
C TYR A 119 -16.43 -4.22 7.18
#